data_AF-A0A4Q5S6K8-F1
#
_entry.id   AF-A0A4Q5S6K8-F1
#
_cell.length_a   1.000
_cell.length_b   1.000
_cell.length_c   1.000
_cell.angle_alpha   90.00
_cell.angle_beta   90.00
_cell.angle_gamma   90.00
#
_symmetry.space_group_name_H-M   'P 1'
#
loop_
_entity.id
_entity.type
_entity.pdbx_description
1 polymer ?
#
loop_
_entity_poly.entity_id
_entity_poly.type
_entity_poly.pdbx_seq_one_letter_code
_entity_poly.pdbx_strand_id
1 'polypeptide(L)'
;MQKHKTHLLLPVLFLFTLFTSACAQNPPPAALAYIDEEKLALQSTVLLNNESRLIPLQGLEDLKIASINFSNTYSTAFDSLLNKYTKVQTFKGVDYLGPKNISTLTQDTKFYNTLIVQLTDIDLNNVKVLEFIQANQKLKRVILVVFGNGNALAKLDTYTDPLIWTDKTTPLTSSVTAQAIFGGVALTQNLPQTFSAKYAANTGFASVKTRLQYTIPEAAGINSKNLLEIDNIAAEALRQHATPGCVVLVAKDGKVIFNKAYGYHTYEADQPEKVSDIFDIASV
;
A
#
# COMPACT_ATOMS: atom_id res chain seq x y z
N MET A 1 -80.22 28.82 15.66
CA MET A 1 -79.25 28.84 16.78
C MET A 1 -78.78 27.42 17.04
N GLN A 2 -77.63 27.04 16.50
CA GLN A 2 -76.87 25.88 16.99
C GLN A 2 -75.41 26.08 16.56
N LYS A 3 -74.54 26.24 17.56
CA LYS A 3 -73.09 26.38 17.41
C LYS A 3 -72.49 24.98 17.25
N HIS A 4 -71.72 24.75 16.20
CA HIS A 4 -70.75 23.67 16.17
C HIS A 4 -69.34 24.25 16.11
N LYS A 5 -68.62 24.10 17.23
CA LYS A 5 -67.17 24.17 17.30
C LYS A 5 -66.62 22.83 16.82
N THR A 6 -65.63 22.86 15.93
CA THR A 6 -64.72 21.73 15.72
C THR A 6 -63.31 22.26 15.51
N HIS A 7 -62.40 21.67 16.27
CA HIS A 7 -61.06 22.15 16.57
C HIS A 7 -60.07 21.80 15.45
N LEU A 8 -59.16 22.75 15.19
CA LEU A 8 -57.98 22.61 14.35
C LEU A 8 -56.97 21.67 15.05
N LEU A 9 -56.75 20.48 14.49
CA LEU A 9 -55.70 19.54 14.92
C LEU A 9 -54.45 19.79 14.06
N LEU A 10 -53.41 20.32 14.69
CA LEU A 10 -52.06 20.45 14.13
C LEU A 10 -51.29 19.16 14.43
N PRO A 11 -50.75 18.42 13.45
CA PRO A 11 -49.92 17.25 13.74
C PRO A 11 -48.50 17.72 14.10
N VAL A 12 -48.10 17.48 15.35
CA VAL A 12 -46.71 17.63 15.80
C VAL A 12 -45.91 16.47 15.21
N LEU A 13 -45.11 16.76 14.19
CA LEU A 13 -44.18 15.82 13.57
C LEU A 13 -42.96 15.68 14.50
N PHE A 14 -42.92 14.64 15.32
CA PHE A 14 -41.73 14.27 16.08
C PHE A 14 -40.69 13.66 15.13
N LEU A 15 -39.73 14.47 14.69
CA LEU A 15 -38.55 14.02 13.96
C LEU A 15 -37.60 13.34 14.95
N PHE A 16 -37.71 12.03 15.12
CA PHE A 16 -36.72 11.22 15.83
C PHE A 16 -35.46 11.09 14.96
N THR A 17 -34.53 12.04 15.08
CA THR A 17 -33.17 11.86 14.57
C THR A 17 -32.44 10.90 15.52
N LEU A 18 -32.47 9.61 15.22
CA LEU A 18 -31.58 8.63 15.84
C LEU A 18 -30.15 8.95 15.38
N PHE A 19 -29.44 9.75 16.16
CA PHE A 19 -27.98 9.73 16.13
C PHE A 19 -27.55 8.36 16.61
N THR A 20 -27.33 7.42 15.68
CA THR A 20 -26.46 6.29 15.97
C THR A 20 -25.06 6.87 16.10
N SER A 21 -24.73 7.36 17.29
CA SER A 21 -23.35 7.41 17.75
C SER A 21 -22.86 5.97 17.71
N ALA A 22 -22.30 5.56 16.56
CA ALA A 22 -21.47 4.39 16.49
C ALA A 22 -20.42 4.62 17.59
N CYS A 23 -20.53 3.88 18.69
CA CYS A 23 -19.65 4.02 19.82
C CYS A 23 -18.21 3.96 19.28
N ALA A 24 -17.51 5.09 19.32
CA ALA A 24 -16.08 5.11 19.15
C ALA A 24 -15.51 4.37 20.35
N GLN A 25 -15.43 3.05 20.24
CA GLN A 25 -14.73 2.23 21.21
C GLN A 25 -13.25 2.61 21.10
N ASN A 26 -12.64 2.96 22.23
CA ASN A 26 -11.22 3.25 22.26
C ASN A 26 -10.46 2.03 21.70
N PRO A 27 -9.60 2.21 20.69
CA PRO A 27 -8.88 1.10 20.11
C PRO A 27 -7.99 0.43 21.17
N PRO A 28 -7.74 -0.89 21.06
CA PRO A 28 -6.77 -1.55 21.91
C PRO A 28 -5.39 -0.84 21.84
N PRO A 29 -4.58 -0.85 22.91
CA PRO A 29 -3.27 -0.18 22.92
C PRO A 29 -2.36 -0.56 21.74
N ALA A 30 -2.37 -1.82 21.31
CA ALA A 30 -1.61 -2.27 20.14
C ALA A 30 -2.10 -1.63 18.83
N ALA A 31 -3.40 -1.41 18.68
CA ALA A 31 -3.97 -0.74 17.52
C ALA A 31 -3.63 0.76 17.52
N LEU A 32 -3.64 1.41 18.69
CA LEU A 32 -3.18 2.79 18.83
C LEU A 32 -1.70 2.91 18.43
N ALA A 33 -0.83 2.04 18.94
CA ALA A 33 0.58 2.03 18.58
C ALA A 33 0.81 1.85 17.06
N TYR A 34 0.03 0.97 16.43
CA TYR A 34 0.07 0.80 14.97
C TYR A 34 -0.34 2.08 14.23
N ILE A 35 -1.44 2.72 14.64
CA ILE A 35 -1.93 3.95 14.00
C ILE A 35 -0.90 5.08 14.16
N ASP A 36 -0.28 5.21 15.33
CA ASP A 36 0.77 6.19 15.58
C ASP A 36 2.01 5.89 14.73
N GLU A 37 2.42 4.62 14.59
CA GLU A 37 3.53 4.23 13.72
C GLU A 37 3.22 4.48 12.23
N GLU A 38 1.99 4.21 11.76
CA GLU A 38 1.55 4.52 10.40
C GLU A 38 1.63 6.02 10.12
N LYS A 39 1.22 6.85 11.08
CA LYS A 39 1.33 8.30 10.99
C LYS A 39 2.80 8.76 10.94
N LEU A 40 3.65 8.21 11.80
CA LEU A 40 5.09 8.50 11.78
C LEU A 40 5.73 8.09 10.46
N ALA A 41 5.34 6.93 9.90
CA ALA A 41 5.81 6.46 8.61
C ALA A 41 5.43 7.42 7.47
N LEU A 42 4.20 7.96 7.48
CA LEU A 42 3.80 9.00 6.52
C LEU A 42 4.57 10.31 6.72
N GLN A 43 4.84 10.69 7.98
CA GLN A 43 5.56 11.92 8.33
C GLN A 43 7.06 11.85 8.02
N SER A 44 7.64 10.65 8.02
CA SER A 44 9.06 10.44 7.72
C SER A 44 9.35 10.16 6.24
N THR A 45 8.32 10.04 5.40
CA THR A 45 8.45 9.64 4.00
C THR A 45 8.29 10.83 3.07
N VAL A 46 9.28 11.06 2.22
CA VAL A 46 9.35 12.18 1.26
C VAL A 46 9.41 11.63 -0.15
N LEU A 47 8.63 12.23 -1.05
CA LEU A 47 8.69 11.96 -2.49
C LEU A 47 9.58 13.01 -3.17
N LEU A 48 10.50 12.55 -3.99
CA LEU A 48 11.50 13.33 -4.72
C LEU A 48 11.42 13.00 -6.22
N ASN A 49 11.90 13.90 -7.06
CA ASN A 49 12.04 13.73 -8.51
C ASN A 49 10.74 13.27 -9.22
N ASN A 50 9.59 13.83 -8.83
CA ASN A 50 8.29 13.45 -9.39
C ASN A 50 7.66 14.57 -10.24
N GLU A 51 8.48 15.32 -10.97
CA GLU A 51 8.06 16.41 -11.87
C GLU A 51 7.10 15.91 -12.95
N SER A 52 7.34 14.71 -13.47
CA SER A 52 6.49 14.03 -14.46
C SER A 52 5.20 13.47 -13.89
N ARG A 53 4.99 13.55 -12.56
CA ARG A 53 3.84 13.00 -11.84
C ARG A 53 3.61 11.51 -12.09
N LEU A 54 4.70 10.75 -12.25
CA LEU A 54 4.64 9.31 -12.47
C LEU A 54 4.11 8.56 -11.23
N ILE A 55 4.39 9.05 -10.02
CA ILE A 55 3.77 8.55 -8.78
C ILE A 55 2.55 9.44 -8.42
N PRO A 56 1.36 8.86 -8.19
CA PRO A 56 1.06 7.42 -8.19
C PRO A 56 0.97 6.81 -9.60
N LEU A 57 1.41 5.56 -9.75
CA LEU A 57 1.36 4.81 -11.01
C LEU A 57 -0.07 4.64 -11.53
N GLN A 58 -0.24 4.85 -12.84
CA GLN A 58 -1.50 4.71 -13.57
C GLN A 58 -1.34 3.74 -14.75
N GLY A 59 -2.46 3.29 -15.34
CA GLY A 59 -2.47 2.34 -16.47
C GLY A 59 -1.81 1.01 -16.12
N LEU A 60 -2.21 0.40 -15.00
CA LEU A 60 -1.53 -0.77 -14.43
C LEU A 60 -1.58 -1.99 -15.35
N GLU A 61 -2.59 -2.06 -16.20
CA GLU A 61 -2.80 -3.06 -17.24
C GLU A 61 -1.65 -3.12 -18.28
N ASP A 62 -0.98 -1.99 -18.53
CA ASP A 62 0.13 -1.89 -19.46
C ASP A 62 1.50 -2.09 -18.78
N LEU A 63 1.52 -2.15 -17.45
CA LEU A 63 2.77 -2.23 -16.68
C LEU A 63 3.20 -3.68 -16.46
N LYS A 64 4.44 -3.96 -16.82
CA LYS A 64 5.17 -5.16 -16.38
C LYS A 64 6.16 -4.72 -15.35
N ILE A 65 5.83 -4.95 -14.08
CA ILE A 65 6.57 -4.42 -12.93
C ILE A 65 7.44 -5.49 -12.29
N ALA A 66 8.71 -5.17 -12.09
CA ALA A 66 9.61 -5.94 -11.25
C ALA A 66 9.97 -5.12 -9.99
N SER A 67 9.88 -5.73 -8.81
CA SER A 67 10.49 -5.19 -7.60
C SER A 67 11.82 -5.86 -7.35
N ILE A 68 12.86 -5.06 -7.14
CA ILE A 68 14.22 -5.52 -6.92
C ILE A 68 14.64 -5.04 -5.53
N ASN A 69 14.78 -5.99 -4.61
CA ASN A 69 15.28 -5.71 -3.27
C ASN A 69 16.77 -6.02 -3.19
N PHE A 70 17.60 -5.02 -2.87
CA PHE A 70 18.97 -5.26 -2.43
C PHE A 70 18.98 -5.50 -0.91
N SER A 71 19.15 -4.48 -0.08
CA SER A 71 19.36 -4.68 1.36
C SER A 71 18.20 -4.23 2.26
N ASN A 72 16.96 -4.14 1.74
CA ASN A 72 15.80 -3.81 2.58
C ASN A 72 15.36 -5.00 3.43
N THR A 73 15.47 -4.86 4.76
CA THR A 73 15.07 -5.85 5.76
C THR A 73 13.58 -6.23 5.70
N TYR A 74 12.72 -5.30 5.28
CA TYR A 74 11.26 -5.50 5.26
C TYR A 74 10.68 -5.68 3.85
N SER A 75 11.53 -6.11 2.90
CA SER A 75 11.15 -6.34 1.50
C SER A 75 9.99 -7.31 1.31
N THR A 76 9.87 -8.35 2.13
CA THR A 76 8.71 -9.27 2.06
C THR A 76 7.38 -8.54 2.31
N ALA A 77 7.34 -7.62 3.28
CA ALA A 77 6.14 -6.85 3.57
C ALA A 77 5.84 -5.84 2.44
N PHE A 78 6.89 -5.19 1.94
CA PHE A 78 6.83 -4.27 0.80
C PHE A 78 6.27 -4.97 -0.45
N ASP A 79 6.86 -6.09 -0.86
CA ASP A 79 6.51 -6.85 -2.07
C ASP A 79 5.11 -7.47 -1.98
N SER A 80 4.76 -7.98 -0.81
CA SER A 80 3.41 -8.48 -0.53
C SER A 80 2.37 -7.37 -0.75
N LEU A 81 2.69 -6.15 -0.32
CA LEU A 81 1.79 -5.02 -0.47
C LEU A 81 1.72 -4.48 -1.90
N LEU A 82 2.84 -4.44 -2.63
CA LEU A 82 2.82 -4.13 -4.07
C LEU A 82 1.87 -5.08 -4.81
N ASN A 83 1.94 -6.38 -4.48
CA ASN A 83 1.10 -7.40 -5.08
C ASN A 83 -0.40 -7.28 -4.73
N LYS A 84 -0.78 -6.44 -3.76
CA LYS A 84 -2.19 -6.09 -3.51
C LYS A 84 -2.76 -5.06 -4.50
N TYR A 85 -1.92 -4.39 -5.28
CA TYR A 85 -2.33 -3.38 -6.26
C TYR A 85 -2.27 -3.90 -7.71
N THR A 86 -1.24 -4.68 -8.03
CA THR A 86 -1.09 -5.37 -9.32
C THR A 86 -0.02 -6.44 -9.21
N LYS A 87 0.09 -7.32 -10.21
CA LYS A 87 1.14 -8.34 -10.25
C LYS A 87 2.52 -7.69 -10.33
N VAL A 88 3.37 -7.95 -9.33
CA VAL A 88 4.75 -7.49 -9.30
C VAL A 88 5.70 -8.66 -9.07
N GLN A 89 6.64 -8.88 -9.99
CA GLN A 89 7.65 -9.92 -9.83
C GLN A 89 8.78 -9.45 -8.90
N THR A 90 9.02 -10.18 -7.82
CA THR A 90 10.17 -9.93 -6.93
C THR A 90 11.47 -10.53 -7.45
N PHE A 91 12.55 -9.79 -7.28
CA PHE A 91 13.94 -10.22 -7.47
C PHE A 91 14.77 -9.87 -6.23
N LYS A 92 15.56 -10.83 -5.75
CA LYS A 92 16.56 -10.61 -4.70
C LYS A 92 17.84 -10.07 -5.33
N GLY A 93 17.99 -8.75 -5.36
CA GLY A 93 19.14 -8.03 -5.91
C GLY A 93 20.48 -8.49 -5.32
N VAL A 94 20.52 -8.89 -4.05
CA VAL A 94 21.74 -9.40 -3.39
C VAL A 94 22.34 -10.63 -4.09
N ASP A 95 21.48 -11.48 -4.66
CA ASP A 95 21.93 -12.68 -5.38
C ASP A 95 22.73 -12.30 -6.63
N TYR A 96 22.51 -11.11 -7.18
CA TYR A 96 23.20 -10.55 -8.35
C TYR A 96 24.44 -9.72 -8.02
N LEU A 97 24.70 -9.53 -6.73
CA LEU A 97 25.96 -8.96 -6.22
C LEU A 97 26.93 -10.04 -5.72
N GLY A 98 26.43 -11.26 -5.51
CA GLY A 98 27.21 -12.43 -5.06
C GLY A 98 27.27 -13.54 -6.11
N PRO A 99 26.44 -14.59 -6.00
CA PRO A 99 26.55 -15.81 -6.83
C PRO A 99 26.22 -15.59 -8.31
N LYS A 100 25.38 -14.61 -8.64
CA LYS A 100 25.10 -14.14 -10.00
C LYS A 100 25.78 -12.79 -10.24
N ASN A 101 25.75 -12.34 -11.50
CA ASN A 101 26.26 -11.04 -11.90
C ASN A 101 25.13 -10.02 -12.09
N ILE A 102 25.45 -8.73 -11.90
CA ILE A 102 24.50 -7.63 -12.13
C ILE A 102 24.02 -7.56 -13.59
N SER A 103 24.83 -8.03 -14.54
CA SER A 103 24.42 -8.17 -15.94
C SER A 103 23.30 -9.20 -16.14
N THR A 104 23.28 -10.26 -15.32
CA THR A 104 22.20 -11.25 -15.28
C THR A 104 20.91 -10.60 -14.77
N LEU A 105 20.98 -9.69 -13.79
CA LEU A 105 19.80 -8.94 -13.34
C LEU A 105 19.19 -8.12 -14.49
N THR A 106 20.03 -7.47 -15.30
CA THR A 106 19.56 -6.74 -16.50
C THR A 106 18.86 -7.67 -17.50
N GLN A 107 19.37 -8.89 -17.69
CA GLN A 107 18.75 -9.89 -18.56
C GLN A 107 17.44 -10.42 -18.00
N ASP A 108 17.41 -10.77 -16.73
CA ASP A 108 16.22 -11.32 -16.05
C ASP A 108 15.10 -10.28 -15.95
N THR A 109 15.46 -9.00 -15.89
CA THR A 109 14.51 -7.88 -15.84
C THR A 109 14.19 -7.28 -17.21
N LYS A 110 14.67 -7.85 -18.32
CA LYS A 110 14.57 -7.24 -19.67
C LYS A 110 13.14 -6.99 -20.15
N PHE A 111 12.20 -7.85 -19.76
CA PHE A 111 10.80 -7.79 -20.21
C PHE A 111 9.89 -6.94 -19.32
N TYR A 112 10.46 -6.33 -18.27
CA TYR A 112 9.75 -5.42 -17.39
C TYR A 112 9.99 -3.99 -17.86
N ASN A 113 8.90 -3.22 -18.04
CA ASN A 113 8.96 -1.83 -18.45
C ASN A 113 9.05 -0.86 -17.26
N THR A 114 8.79 -1.37 -16.05
CA THR A 114 8.83 -0.61 -14.81
C THR A 114 9.62 -1.39 -13.75
N LEU A 115 10.63 -0.77 -13.17
CA LEU A 115 11.42 -1.34 -12.08
C LEU A 115 11.17 -0.53 -10.80
N ILE A 116 10.85 -1.20 -9.71
CA ILE A 116 10.80 -0.62 -8.36
C ILE A 116 12.02 -1.16 -7.61
N VAL A 117 12.97 -0.29 -7.27
CA VAL A 117 14.24 -0.72 -6.66
C VAL A 117 14.28 -0.27 -5.20
N GLN A 118 14.31 -1.24 -4.30
CA GLN A 118 14.41 -1.02 -2.85
C GLN A 118 15.89 -1.00 -2.45
N LEU A 119 16.29 0.09 -1.80
CA LEU A 119 17.69 0.42 -1.54
C LEU A 119 17.88 0.92 -0.11
N THR A 120 19.09 0.77 0.39
CA THR A 120 19.61 1.41 1.60
C THR A 120 20.80 2.30 1.26
N ASP A 121 21.30 3.06 2.24
CA ASP A 121 22.55 3.81 2.09
C ASP A 121 23.74 2.90 1.68
N ILE A 122 23.76 1.63 2.11
CA ILE A 122 24.79 0.66 1.73
C ILE A 122 24.71 0.36 0.23
N ASP A 123 23.50 0.16 -0.30
CA ASP A 123 23.29 -0.17 -1.71
C ASP A 123 23.67 1.00 -2.63
N LEU A 124 23.36 2.22 -2.20
CA LEU A 124 23.77 3.45 -2.91
C LEU A 124 25.29 3.67 -2.88
N ASN A 125 26.02 3.04 -1.96
CA ASN A 125 27.48 3.04 -1.97
C ASN A 125 28.09 1.99 -2.91
N ASN A 126 27.28 1.07 -3.45
CA ASN A 126 27.74 0.05 -4.38
C ASN A 126 27.70 0.55 -5.83
N VAL A 127 28.88 0.71 -6.45
CA VAL A 127 29.02 1.20 -7.82
C VAL A 127 28.23 0.37 -8.83
N LYS A 128 28.20 -0.97 -8.68
CA LYS A 128 27.45 -1.85 -9.60
C LYS A 128 25.95 -1.60 -9.55
N VAL A 129 25.42 -1.28 -8.37
CA VAL A 129 24.00 -0.96 -8.17
C VAL A 129 23.67 0.38 -8.83
N LEU A 130 24.51 1.40 -8.62
CA LEU A 130 24.34 2.71 -9.26
C LEU A 130 24.41 2.62 -10.79
N GLU A 131 25.37 1.88 -11.34
CA GLU A 131 25.50 1.64 -12.78
C GLU A 131 24.25 0.94 -13.34
N PHE A 132 23.73 -0.07 -12.64
CA PHE A 132 22.49 -0.75 -13.02
C PHE A 132 21.30 0.22 -13.08
N ILE A 133 21.14 1.06 -12.05
CA ILE A 133 20.06 2.06 -11.98
C ILE A 133 20.16 3.04 -13.16
N GLN A 134 21.35 3.63 -13.37
CA GLN A 134 21.59 4.60 -14.43
C GLN A 134 21.39 4.01 -15.84
N ALA A 135 21.79 2.76 -16.05
CA ALA A 135 21.59 2.07 -17.32
C ALA A 135 20.10 1.82 -17.61
N ASN A 136 19.31 1.41 -16.60
CA ASN A 136 17.90 1.10 -16.80
C ASN A 136 17.01 2.35 -16.88
N GLN A 137 17.36 3.44 -16.20
CA GLN A 137 16.61 4.71 -16.27
C GLN A 137 16.45 5.23 -17.72
N LYS A 138 17.44 4.95 -18.58
CA LYS A 138 17.39 5.37 -20.00
C LYS A 138 16.41 4.56 -20.85
N LEU A 139 15.97 3.40 -20.35
CA LEU A 139 15.26 2.38 -21.13
C LEU A 139 13.87 2.06 -20.55
N LYS A 140 13.68 2.29 -19.25
CA LYS A 140 12.55 1.84 -18.46
C LYS A 140 12.15 2.93 -17.48
N ARG A 141 10.93 2.84 -16.94
CA ARG A 141 10.54 3.59 -15.75
C ARG A 141 11.24 2.98 -14.56
N VAL A 142 12.08 3.73 -13.85
CA VAL A 142 12.72 3.24 -12.62
C VAL A 142 12.18 4.06 -11.47
N ILE A 143 11.67 3.43 -10.42
CA ILE A 143 11.26 4.09 -9.18
C ILE A 143 12.20 3.60 -8.08
N LEU A 144 12.86 4.52 -7.39
CA LEU A 144 13.69 4.17 -6.23
C LEU A 144 12.89 4.31 -4.94
N VAL A 145 13.07 3.36 -4.03
CA VAL A 145 12.65 3.49 -2.64
C VAL A 145 13.87 3.33 -1.76
N VAL A 146 14.31 4.42 -1.13
CA VAL A 146 15.53 4.51 -0.35
C VAL A 146 15.19 4.58 1.13
N PHE A 147 15.63 3.58 1.88
CA PHE A 147 15.49 3.50 3.33
C PHE A 147 16.82 3.82 4.01
N GLY A 148 16.79 4.72 4.98
CA GLY A 148 17.97 5.04 5.79
C GLY A 148 18.17 6.54 5.95
N ASN A 149 19.29 6.91 6.56
CA ASN A 149 19.50 8.28 7.04
C ASN A 149 19.74 9.30 5.91
N GLY A 150 19.88 8.86 4.66
CA GLY A 150 20.00 9.72 3.49
C GLY A 150 21.42 10.20 3.19
N ASN A 151 22.43 9.73 3.93
CA ASN A 151 23.83 10.10 3.73
C ASN A 151 24.32 9.80 2.30
N ALA A 152 23.71 8.84 1.61
CA ALA A 152 24.05 8.49 0.24
C ALA A 152 23.18 9.18 -0.83
N LEU A 153 22.19 10.01 -0.47
CA LEU A 153 21.28 10.65 -1.44
C LEU A 153 22.01 11.52 -2.47
N ALA A 154 23.09 12.20 -2.09
CA ALA A 154 23.89 13.01 -3.02
C ALA A 154 24.45 12.21 -4.22
N LYS A 155 24.58 10.89 -4.10
CA LYS A 155 25.00 10.02 -5.22
C LYS A 155 23.95 9.89 -6.32
N LEU A 156 22.71 10.29 -6.03
CA LEU A 156 21.57 10.28 -6.94
C LEU A 156 21.30 11.66 -7.54
N ASP A 157 22.25 12.61 -7.46
CA ASP A 157 22.06 13.96 -8.02
C ASP A 157 21.77 13.94 -9.53
N THR A 158 22.33 12.97 -10.26
CA THR A 158 22.08 12.80 -11.70
C THR A 158 20.80 12.01 -12.02
N TYR A 159 20.19 11.36 -11.04
CA TYR A 159 19.02 10.49 -11.23
C TYR A 159 17.72 11.30 -11.30
N THR A 160 16.94 11.18 -12.37
CA THR A 160 15.76 12.04 -12.63
C THR A 160 14.38 11.40 -12.42
N ASP A 161 14.26 10.08 -12.30
CA ASP A 161 12.97 9.42 -12.14
C ASP A 161 12.52 9.47 -10.65
N PRO A 162 11.25 9.17 -10.34
CA PRO A 162 10.74 9.30 -8.98
C PRO A 162 11.50 8.48 -7.96
N LEU A 163 11.72 9.11 -6.82
CA LEU A 163 12.41 8.54 -5.67
C LEU A 163 11.58 8.78 -4.42
N ILE A 164 11.28 7.73 -3.66
CA ILE A 164 10.72 7.84 -2.32
C ILE A 164 11.85 7.62 -1.32
N TRP A 165 12.03 8.53 -0.39
CA TRP A 165 13.02 8.41 0.69
C TRP A 165 12.31 8.41 2.05
N THR A 166 12.83 7.62 3.00
CA THR A 166 12.41 7.64 4.40
C THR A 166 13.58 7.38 5.33
N ASP A 167 13.64 8.13 6.43
CA ASP A 167 14.67 7.98 7.47
C ASP A 167 14.42 6.81 8.44
N LYS A 168 13.24 6.18 8.35
CA LYS A 168 12.87 5.01 9.16
C LYS A 168 12.80 3.74 8.32
N THR A 169 13.39 2.69 8.87
CA THR A 169 13.31 1.33 8.34
C THR A 169 12.44 0.52 9.29
N THR A 170 11.13 0.47 9.03
CA THR A 170 10.17 -0.35 9.79
C THR A 170 9.23 -1.09 8.82
N PRO A 171 8.48 -2.12 9.29
CA PRO A 171 7.46 -2.74 8.46
C PRO A 171 6.42 -1.73 7.93
N LEU A 172 6.08 -0.73 8.73
CA LEU A 172 5.10 0.31 8.37
C LEU A 172 5.64 1.29 7.34
N THR A 173 6.91 1.69 7.39
CA THR A 173 7.48 2.51 6.30
C THR A 173 7.56 1.75 4.99
N SER A 174 7.92 0.47 5.02
CA SER A 174 7.83 -0.39 3.83
C SER A 174 6.41 -0.50 3.30
N SER A 175 5.42 -0.61 4.18
CA SER A 175 4.01 -0.59 3.76
C SER A 175 3.62 0.75 3.12
N VAL A 176 3.83 1.86 3.82
CA VAL A 176 3.48 3.22 3.34
C VAL A 176 4.11 3.53 1.99
N THR A 177 5.41 3.24 1.82
CA THR A 177 6.12 3.48 0.56
C THR A 177 5.57 2.64 -0.59
N ALA A 178 5.27 1.35 -0.38
CA ALA A 178 4.63 0.51 -1.38
C ALA A 178 3.23 1.01 -1.77
N GLN A 179 2.41 1.45 -0.80
CA GLN A 179 1.09 2.02 -1.09
C GLN A 179 1.19 3.35 -1.84
N ALA A 180 2.17 4.20 -1.50
CA ALA A 180 2.37 5.49 -2.12
C ALA A 180 2.65 5.37 -3.63
N ILE A 181 3.45 4.38 -4.04
CA ILE A 181 3.75 4.09 -5.45
C ILE A 181 2.45 3.92 -6.26
N PHE A 182 1.44 3.26 -5.70
CA PHE A 182 0.16 3.00 -6.36
C PHE A 182 -0.96 3.98 -5.93
N GLY A 183 -0.66 4.97 -5.09
CA GLY A 183 -1.63 5.96 -4.63
C GLY A 183 -2.63 5.45 -3.59
N GLY A 184 -2.30 4.39 -2.84
CA GLY A 184 -3.06 3.97 -1.66
C GLY A 184 -2.97 4.98 -0.51
N VAL A 185 -1.84 5.70 -0.44
CA VAL A 185 -1.62 6.83 0.49
C VAL A 185 -1.03 8.01 -0.27
N ALA A 186 -1.21 9.21 0.27
CA ALA A 186 -0.62 10.44 -0.25
C ALA A 186 0.67 10.77 0.51
N LEU A 187 1.73 11.12 -0.21
CA LEU A 187 2.95 11.68 0.36
C LEU A 187 2.90 13.19 0.25
N THR A 188 3.22 13.89 1.32
CA THR A 188 3.07 15.36 1.43
C THR A 188 4.22 16.04 2.15
N GLN A 189 5.19 15.27 2.63
CA GLN A 189 6.29 15.78 3.44
C GLN A 189 7.44 16.26 2.56
N ASN A 190 8.25 17.13 3.15
CA ASN A 190 9.47 17.66 2.56
C ASN A 190 10.69 17.16 3.33
N LEU A 191 11.87 17.24 2.71
CA LEU A 191 13.12 16.87 3.34
C LEU A 191 13.39 17.73 4.60
N PRO A 192 13.77 17.11 5.72
CA PRO A 192 14.01 17.83 6.98
C PRO A 192 15.34 18.61 6.96
N GLN A 193 16.25 18.26 6.05
CA GLN A 193 17.58 18.86 5.91
C GLN A 193 18.08 18.75 4.47
N THR A 194 19.18 19.44 4.19
CA THR A 194 19.86 19.40 2.88
C THR A 194 20.83 18.22 2.84
N PHE A 195 20.71 17.38 1.81
CA PHE A 195 21.63 16.27 1.51
C PHE A 195 22.56 16.59 0.34
N SER A 196 22.12 17.41 -0.61
CA SER A 196 22.91 17.90 -1.74
C SER A 196 22.30 19.18 -2.31
N ALA A 197 22.93 19.78 -3.33
CA ALA A 197 22.36 20.94 -4.03
C ALA A 197 21.01 20.62 -4.69
N LYS A 198 20.80 19.37 -5.12
CA LYS A 198 19.53 18.90 -5.67
C LYS A 198 18.53 18.55 -4.57
N TYR A 199 18.98 17.84 -3.54
CA TYR A 199 18.14 17.37 -2.43
C TYR A 199 18.25 18.35 -1.25
N ALA A 200 17.69 19.54 -1.43
CA ALA A 200 17.73 20.62 -0.44
C ALA A 200 16.63 20.49 0.63
N ALA A 201 16.88 21.03 1.83
CA ALA A 201 15.88 21.09 2.88
C ALA A 201 14.58 21.78 2.42
N ASN A 202 13.44 21.35 2.98
CA ASN A 202 12.11 21.84 2.65
C ASN A 202 11.67 21.62 1.19
N THR A 203 12.34 20.73 0.46
CA THR A 203 11.90 20.28 -0.87
C THR A 203 11.24 18.91 -0.79
N GLY A 204 10.26 18.68 -1.67
CA GLY A 204 9.48 17.45 -1.73
C GLY A 204 8.34 17.62 -2.72
N PHE A 205 7.86 16.51 -3.27
CA PHE A 205 6.70 16.47 -4.14
C PHE A 205 5.50 15.91 -3.38
N ALA A 206 4.32 16.48 -3.65
CA ALA A 206 3.08 15.91 -3.17
C ALA A 206 2.56 14.86 -4.16
N SER A 207 2.08 13.73 -3.64
CA SER A 207 1.26 12.78 -4.38
C SER A 207 -0.19 12.79 -3.87
N VAL A 208 -1.10 12.20 -4.63
CA VAL A 208 -2.52 12.15 -4.29
C VAL A 208 -2.96 10.70 -4.05
N LYS A 209 -3.86 10.52 -3.09
CA LYS A 209 -4.52 9.23 -2.86
C LYS A 209 -5.53 9.00 -3.99
N THR A 210 -5.35 7.91 -4.73
CA THR A 210 -6.18 7.52 -5.89
C THR A 210 -6.71 6.10 -5.78
N ARG A 211 -6.21 5.30 -4.84
CA ARG A 211 -6.62 3.91 -4.60
C ARG A 211 -6.89 3.66 -3.11
N LEU A 212 -7.46 2.50 -2.82
CA LEU A 212 -7.70 2.08 -1.44
C LEU A 212 -6.36 1.90 -0.70
N GLN A 213 -6.32 2.39 0.54
CA GLN A 213 -5.25 2.10 1.48
C GLN A 213 -5.48 0.72 2.10
N TYR A 214 -4.45 -0.05 2.39
CA TYR A 214 -4.52 -1.25 3.21
C TYR A 214 -4.01 -0.94 4.62
N THR A 215 -4.82 -1.20 5.63
CA THR A 215 -4.48 -0.92 7.04
C THR A 215 -5.37 -1.75 7.98
N ILE A 216 -5.24 -1.56 9.28
CA ILE A 216 -6.03 -2.28 10.28
C ILE A 216 -7.47 -1.72 10.41
N PRO A 217 -8.45 -2.51 10.88
CA PRO A 217 -9.83 -2.06 11.13
C PRO A 217 -9.94 -0.80 11.98
N GLU A 218 -9.11 -0.69 13.01
CA GLU A 218 -9.15 0.40 13.96
C GLU A 218 -8.77 1.75 13.33
N ALA A 219 -7.95 1.75 12.27
CA ALA A 219 -7.63 2.95 11.48
C ALA A 219 -8.83 3.47 10.65
N ALA A 220 -9.89 2.67 10.52
CA ALA A 220 -11.20 3.06 9.99
C ALA A 220 -12.28 3.17 11.10
N GLY A 221 -11.89 3.16 12.37
CA GLY A 221 -12.82 3.20 13.51
C GLY A 221 -13.68 1.94 13.64
N ILE A 222 -13.20 0.79 13.15
CA ILE A 222 -13.86 -0.51 13.31
C ILE A 222 -13.08 -1.34 14.32
N ASN A 223 -13.78 -1.94 15.28
CA ASN A 223 -13.17 -2.91 16.17
C ASN A 223 -12.94 -4.22 15.39
N SER A 224 -11.70 -4.70 15.34
CA SER A 224 -11.35 -5.97 14.68
C SER A 224 -12.16 -7.16 15.16
N LYS A 225 -12.63 -7.17 16.43
CA LYS A 225 -13.52 -8.22 16.95
C LYS A 225 -14.85 -8.32 16.22
N ASN A 226 -15.36 -7.21 15.66
CA ASN A 226 -16.60 -7.21 14.90
C ASN A 226 -16.45 -7.95 13.56
N LEU A 227 -15.21 -8.16 13.09
CA LEU A 227 -14.93 -8.87 11.85
C LEU A 227 -14.69 -10.36 12.06
N LEU A 228 -14.58 -10.84 13.31
CA LEU A 228 -14.37 -12.26 13.60
C LEU A 228 -15.52 -13.14 13.11
N GLU A 229 -16.74 -12.59 13.06
CA GLU A 229 -17.90 -13.33 12.57
C GLU A 229 -17.78 -13.68 11.08
N ILE A 230 -17.00 -12.91 10.30
CA ILE A 230 -16.71 -13.25 8.90
C ILE A 230 -16.01 -14.59 8.80
N ASP A 231 -15.04 -14.86 9.68
CA ASP A 231 -14.33 -16.13 9.71
C ASP A 231 -15.29 -17.30 10.03
N ASN A 232 -16.23 -17.09 10.96
CA ASN A 232 -17.22 -18.09 11.33
C ASN A 232 -18.17 -18.41 10.16
N ILE A 233 -18.69 -17.38 9.50
CA ILE A 233 -19.60 -17.51 8.35
C ILE A 233 -18.88 -18.20 7.19
N ALA A 234 -17.64 -17.80 6.88
CA ALA A 234 -16.85 -18.42 5.83
C ALA A 234 -16.57 -19.90 6.14
N ALA A 235 -16.17 -20.22 7.38
CA ALA A 235 -15.95 -21.60 7.80
C ALA A 235 -17.23 -22.45 7.76
N GLU A 236 -18.38 -21.87 8.12
CA GLU A 236 -19.67 -22.54 8.01
C GLU A 236 -20.03 -22.81 6.54
N ALA A 237 -19.86 -21.84 5.65
CA ALA A 237 -20.13 -22.02 4.22
C ALA A 237 -19.29 -23.17 3.63
N LEU A 238 -18.01 -23.28 4.00
CA LEU A 238 -17.14 -24.38 3.61
C LEU A 238 -17.64 -25.72 4.17
N ARG A 239 -17.95 -25.78 5.48
CA ARG A 239 -18.41 -27.00 6.16
C ARG A 239 -19.74 -27.52 5.60
N GLN A 240 -20.65 -26.62 5.25
CA GLN A 240 -21.94 -26.96 4.65
C GLN A 240 -21.84 -27.22 3.14
N HIS A 241 -20.62 -27.20 2.57
CA HIS A 241 -20.38 -27.33 1.13
C HIS A 241 -21.15 -26.30 0.30
N ALA A 242 -21.47 -25.13 0.86
CA ALA A 242 -22.15 -24.05 0.14
C ALA A 242 -21.23 -23.38 -0.89
N THR A 243 -19.91 -23.42 -0.67
CA THR A 243 -18.86 -23.02 -1.62
C THR A 243 -17.59 -23.82 -1.34
N PRO A 244 -16.73 -24.14 -2.33
CA PRO A 244 -15.42 -24.75 -2.09
C PRO A 244 -14.40 -23.77 -1.51
N GLY A 245 -14.54 -22.47 -1.82
CA GLY A 245 -13.64 -21.40 -1.43
C GLY A 245 -14.27 -20.03 -1.61
N CYS A 246 -13.69 -19.01 -0.97
CA CYS A 246 -14.08 -17.62 -1.17
C CYS A 246 -13.00 -16.64 -0.75
N VAL A 247 -13.07 -15.41 -1.26
CA VAL A 247 -12.27 -14.27 -0.80
C VAL A 247 -13.22 -13.20 -0.28
N VAL A 248 -12.98 -12.75 0.95
CA VAL A 248 -13.78 -11.68 1.58
C VAL A 248 -12.92 -10.43 1.72
N LEU A 249 -13.42 -9.32 1.17
CA LEU A 249 -12.83 -7.99 1.28
C LEU A 249 -13.80 -7.04 1.97
N VAL A 250 -13.32 -6.34 3.00
CA VAL A 250 -14.07 -5.26 3.67
C VAL A 250 -13.30 -3.96 3.51
N ALA A 251 -13.97 -2.96 2.95
CA ALA A 251 -13.46 -1.61 2.81
C ALA A 251 -14.38 -0.58 3.46
N LYS A 252 -13.78 0.40 4.16
CA LYS A 252 -14.48 1.53 4.78
C LYS A 252 -13.61 2.78 4.67
N ASP A 253 -14.20 3.92 4.34
CA ASP A 253 -13.52 5.23 4.26
C ASP A 253 -12.25 5.21 3.37
N GLY A 254 -12.33 4.50 2.24
CA GLY A 254 -11.21 4.34 1.31
C GLY A 254 -10.05 3.49 1.87
N LYS A 255 -10.31 2.64 2.87
CA LYS A 255 -9.35 1.72 3.48
C LYS A 255 -9.87 0.29 3.41
N VAL A 256 -9.10 -0.62 2.84
CA VAL A 256 -9.29 -2.07 3.01
C VAL A 256 -8.79 -2.45 4.39
N ILE A 257 -9.70 -2.96 5.21
CA ILE A 257 -9.47 -3.33 6.61
C ILE A 257 -9.55 -4.84 6.85
N PHE A 258 -10.03 -5.57 5.84
CA PHE A 258 -10.09 -7.02 5.82
C PHE A 258 -9.90 -7.50 4.40
N ASN A 259 -9.00 -8.46 4.19
CA ASN A 259 -8.85 -9.16 2.90
C ASN A 259 -8.27 -10.54 3.17
N LYS A 260 -9.10 -11.57 3.07
CA LYS A 260 -8.73 -12.95 3.41
C LYS A 260 -9.40 -13.94 2.47
N ALA A 261 -8.63 -14.98 2.14
CA ALA A 261 -9.08 -16.12 1.35
C ALA A 261 -9.35 -17.33 2.26
N TYR A 262 -10.33 -18.14 1.87
CA TYR A 262 -10.79 -19.32 2.59
C TYR A 262 -11.01 -20.48 1.63
N GLY A 263 -10.73 -21.70 2.09
CA GLY A 263 -11.02 -22.92 1.32
C GLY A 263 -10.09 -23.12 0.12
N TYR A 264 -10.64 -23.71 -0.93
CA TYR A 264 -9.92 -24.19 -2.13
C TYR A 264 -10.70 -23.85 -3.40
N HIS A 265 -10.03 -23.92 -4.55
CA HIS A 265 -10.65 -23.60 -5.85
C HIS A 265 -11.82 -24.51 -6.21
N THR A 266 -11.77 -25.79 -5.81
CA THR A 266 -12.85 -26.76 -6.01
C THR A 266 -12.95 -27.69 -4.79
N TYR A 267 -14.06 -28.42 -4.67
CA TYR A 267 -14.29 -29.34 -3.53
C TYR A 267 -13.28 -30.49 -3.46
N GLU A 268 -12.73 -30.91 -4.59
CA GLU A 268 -11.79 -32.03 -4.69
C GLU A 268 -10.33 -31.56 -4.83
N ALA A 269 -10.08 -30.25 -4.85
CA ALA A 269 -8.75 -29.71 -5.13
C ALA A 269 -7.91 -29.48 -3.88
N ASP A 270 -6.60 -29.67 -4.05
CA ASP A 270 -5.57 -29.33 -3.07
C ASP A 270 -5.05 -27.89 -3.22
N GLN A 271 -5.63 -27.08 -4.12
CA GLN A 271 -5.18 -25.72 -4.40
C GLN A 271 -5.89 -24.72 -3.49
N PRO A 272 -5.21 -24.17 -2.46
CA PRO A 272 -5.86 -23.25 -1.53
C PRO A 272 -6.14 -21.92 -2.19
N GLU A 273 -7.25 -21.32 -1.81
CA GLU A 273 -7.65 -20.01 -2.27
C GLU A 273 -6.63 -18.94 -1.89
N LYS A 274 -6.40 -17.98 -2.78
CA LYS A 274 -5.51 -16.84 -2.57
C LYS A 274 -6.27 -15.55 -2.80
N VAL A 275 -5.90 -14.52 -2.04
CA VAL A 275 -6.44 -13.16 -2.21
C VAL A 275 -6.15 -12.55 -3.59
N SER A 276 -5.26 -13.17 -4.37
CA SER A 276 -4.91 -12.79 -5.74
C SER A 276 -5.71 -13.51 -6.81
N ASP A 277 -6.54 -14.49 -6.43
CA ASP A 277 -7.34 -15.25 -7.38
C ASP A 277 -8.50 -14.39 -7.89
N ILE A 278 -8.91 -14.63 -9.13
CA ILE A 278 -9.87 -13.77 -9.84
C ILE A 278 -11.27 -14.31 -9.61
N PHE A 279 -12.13 -13.47 -9.03
CA PHE A 279 -13.53 -13.77 -8.76
C PHE A 279 -14.44 -12.81 -9.50
N ASP A 280 -15.57 -13.34 -9.96
CA ASP A 280 -16.71 -12.51 -10.33
C ASP A 280 -17.35 -11.92 -9.07
N ILE A 281 -17.59 -10.60 -9.08
CA ILE A 281 -18.34 -9.96 -8.00
C ILE A 281 -19.82 -10.21 -8.26
N ALA A 282 -20.41 -11.11 -7.49
CA ALA A 282 -21.87 -11.24 -7.42
C ALA A 282 -22.41 -10.18 -6.45
N SER A 283 -23.21 -9.22 -6.95
CA SER A 283 -24.00 -8.35 -6.10
C SER A 283 -25.24 -9.11 -5.63
N VAL A 284 -25.48 -9.11 -4.33
CA VAL A 284 -26.73 -9.56 -3.68
C VAL A 284 -27.47 -8.38 -3.08
#